data_AF-A0A659UAH8-F1
#
_entry.id   AF-A0A659UAH8-F1
#
_cell.length_a   1.000
_cell.length_b   1.000
_cell.length_c   1.000
_cell.angle_alpha   90.00
_cell.angle_beta   90.00
_cell.angle_gamma   90.00
#
_symmetry.space_group_name_H-M   'P 1'
#
loop_
_entity.id
_entity.type
_entity.pdbx_description
1 polymer ?
#
loop_
_entity_poly.entity_id
_entity_poly.type
_entity_poly.pdbx_seq_one_letter_code
_entity_poly.pdbx_strand_id
1 'polypeptide(L)'
;PVKGASLDGYLAVGVPGSVAGFEMAREKYGTLSRQDLMAPAIAYAKDGFILNQGDAASFAGSADRLAKDPAAAAIFLKPEGKPYGIGEKLVQPDL
;
A
#
# COMPACT_ATOMS: atom_id res chain seq x y z
N PRO A 1 15.96 16.35 19.91
CA PRO A 1 15.12 15.63 18.92
C PRO A 1 15.03 14.15 19.33
N VAL A 2 13.86 13.53 19.20
CA VAL A 2 13.71 12.09 19.45
C VAL A 2 14.19 11.33 18.20
N LYS A 3 15.22 10.50 18.33
CA LYS A 3 15.83 9.77 17.21
C LYS A 3 14.77 8.88 16.54
N GLY A 4 14.64 8.98 15.21
CA GLY A 4 13.72 8.17 14.42
C GLY A 4 12.25 8.63 14.41
N ALA A 5 11.84 9.53 15.30
CA ALA A 5 10.43 9.91 15.45
C ALA A 5 9.81 10.61 14.23
N SER A 6 10.62 11.18 13.34
CA SER A 6 10.17 11.79 12.07
C SER A 6 10.25 10.85 10.87
N LEU A 7 10.74 9.61 11.06
CA LEU A 7 10.96 8.63 9.99
C LEU A 7 10.13 7.36 10.20
N ASP A 8 9.92 6.98 11.47
CA ASP A 8 9.32 5.71 11.86
C ASP A 8 8.06 5.92 12.73
N GLY A 9 7.10 5.02 12.56
CA GLY A 9 5.88 4.96 13.35
C GLY A 9 4.91 6.11 13.08
N TYR A 10 3.86 6.19 13.89
CA TYR A 10 2.74 7.12 13.69
C TYR A 10 3.12 8.60 13.85
N LEU A 11 4.19 8.91 14.62
CA LEU A 11 4.67 10.29 14.79
C LEU A 11 5.31 10.86 13.52
N ALA A 12 5.70 10.01 12.57
CA ALA A 12 6.22 10.43 11.27
C ALA A 12 5.12 10.81 10.27
N VAL A 13 3.84 10.57 10.60
CA VAL A 13 2.72 10.70 9.68
C VAL A 13 2.08 12.08 9.77
N GLY A 14 2.06 12.80 8.65
CA GLY A 14 1.18 13.95 8.45
C GLY A 14 -0.24 13.53 8.06
N VAL A 15 -1.21 14.45 8.15
CA VAL A 15 -2.60 14.16 7.76
C VAL A 15 -2.67 13.78 6.27
N PRO A 16 -3.16 12.57 5.92
CA PRO A 16 -3.21 12.13 4.51
C PRO A 16 -4.20 12.94 3.67
N GLY A 17 -3.74 13.47 2.54
CA GLY A 17 -4.56 14.30 1.63
C GLY A 17 -4.93 13.66 0.29
N SER A 18 -4.42 12.47 -0.03
CA SER A 18 -4.52 11.89 -1.38
C SER A 18 -5.96 11.71 -1.86
N VAL A 19 -6.85 11.13 -1.03
CA VAL A 19 -8.26 10.93 -1.40
C VAL A 19 -8.97 12.24 -1.69
N ALA A 20 -8.81 13.24 -0.82
CA ALA A 20 -9.40 14.56 -0.99
C ALA A 20 -8.86 15.27 -2.25
N GLY A 21 -7.55 15.18 -2.49
CA GLY A 21 -6.91 15.76 -3.66
C GLY A 21 -7.38 15.14 -4.98
N PHE A 22 -7.46 13.81 -5.03
CA PHE A 22 -7.96 13.10 -6.22
C PHE A 22 -9.43 13.38 -6.48
N GLU A 23 -10.28 13.41 -5.45
CA GLU A 23 -11.70 13.72 -5.64
C GLU A 23 -11.90 15.17 -6.09
N MET A 24 -11.17 16.13 -5.51
CA MET A 24 -11.21 17.53 -5.97
C MET A 24 -10.77 17.67 -7.43
N ALA A 25 -9.72 16.96 -7.85
CA ALA A 25 -9.28 16.96 -9.24
C ALA A 25 -10.34 16.35 -10.17
N ARG A 26 -10.99 15.26 -9.75
CA ARG A 26 -12.09 14.63 -10.50
C ARG A 26 -13.30 15.56 -10.62
N GLU A 27 -13.72 16.21 -9.55
CA GLU A 27 -14.86 17.14 -9.56
C GLU A 27 -14.60 18.35 -10.46
N LYS A 28 -13.38 18.87 -10.45
CA LYS A 28 -13.05 20.10 -11.18
C LYS A 28 -12.68 19.86 -12.64
N TYR A 29 -12.07 18.71 -12.95
CA TYR A 29 -11.45 18.46 -14.26
C TYR A 29 -11.79 17.09 -14.87
N GLY A 30 -12.42 16.20 -14.11
CA GLY A 30 -12.70 14.84 -14.54
C GLY A 30 -13.90 14.73 -15.47
N THR A 31 -13.92 13.65 -16.24
CA THR A 31 -15.02 13.30 -17.16
C THR A 31 -15.68 11.97 -16.85
N LEU A 32 -15.08 11.17 -15.95
CA LEU A 32 -15.59 9.87 -15.51
C LEU A 32 -16.12 9.93 -14.07
N SER A 33 -17.04 9.02 -13.76
CA SER A 33 -17.55 8.89 -12.39
C SER A 33 -16.45 8.35 -11.45
N ARG A 34 -16.58 8.63 -10.15
CA ARG A 34 -15.70 8.05 -9.13
C ARG A 34 -15.75 6.52 -9.16
N GLN A 35 -16.94 5.96 -9.39
CA GLN A 35 -17.13 4.51 -9.43
C GLN A 35 -16.33 3.87 -10.56
N ASP A 36 -16.37 4.45 -11.77
CA ASP A 36 -15.65 3.93 -12.92
C ASP A 36 -14.14 3.99 -12.73
N LEU A 37 -13.65 5.08 -12.14
CA LEU A 37 -12.22 5.25 -11.84
C LEU A 37 -11.72 4.29 -10.75
N MET A 38 -12.55 4.00 -9.74
CA MET A 38 -12.16 3.15 -8.60
C MET A 38 -12.33 1.66 -8.87
N ALA A 39 -13.22 1.25 -9.77
CA ALA A 39 -13.54 -0.15 -10.00
C ALA A 39 -12.31 -1.05 -10.27
N PRO A 40 -11.32 -0.65 -11.10
CA PRO A 40 -10.13 -1.47 -11.33
C PRO A 40 -9.27 -1.63 -10.07
N ALA A 41 -9.10 -0.57 -9.28
CA ALA A 41 -8.32 -0.63 -8.04
C ALA A 41 -8.97 -1.55 -7.01
N ILE A 42 -10.29 -1.48 -6.86
CA ILE A 42 -11.06 -2.36 -5.98
C ILE A 42 -10.91 -3.83 -6.40
N ALA A 43 -10.95 -4.12 -7.71
CA ALA A 43 -10.74 -5.48 -8.22
C ALA A 43 -9.33 -5.99 -7.87
N TYR A 44 -8.28 -5.18 -8.09
CA TYR A 44 -6.92 -5.57 -7.73
C TYR A 44 -6.72 -5.80 -6.23
N ALA A 45 -7.36 -4.99 -5.37
CA ALA A 45 -7.30 -5.17 -3.93
C ALA A 45 -7.95 -6.49 -3.50
N LYS A 46 -9.13 -6.80 -4.04
CA LYS A 46 -9.94 -7.99 -3.68
C LYS A 46 -9.44 -9.30 -4.30
N ASP A 47 -9.14 -9.28 -5.59
CA ASP A 47 -8.78 -10.49 -6.35
C ASP A 47 -7.27 -10.78 -6.27
N GLY A 48 -6.51 -9.72 -6.00
CA GLY A 48 -5.07 -9.70 -5.97
C GLY A 48 -4.42 -9.54 -7.33
N PHE A 49 -3.11 -9.29 -7.32
CA PHE A 49 -2.29 -9.17 -8.53
C PHE A 49 -0.95 -9.88 -8.35
N ILE A 50 -0.35 -10.25 -9.48
CA ILE A 50 0.94 -10.96 -9.51
C ILE A 50 2.08 -9.96 -9.39
N LEU A 51 2.97 -10.21 -8.43
CA LEU A 51 4.12 -9.36 -8.16
C LEU A 51 5.17 -9.50 -9.27
N ASN A 52 5.60 -8.37 -9.78
CA ASN A 52 6.71 -8.27 -10.71
C ASN A 52 8.04 -8.05 -9.95
N GLN A 53 9.13 -7.90 -10.71
CA GLN A 53 10.47 -7.72 -10.14
C GLN A 53 10.58 -6.49 -9.21
N GLY A 54 9.96 -5.37 -9.57
CA GLY A 54 9.98 -4.15 -8.77
C GLY A 54 9.21 -4.30 -7.45
N ASP A 55 8.06 -4.98 -7.49
CA ASP A 55 7.24 -5.19 -6.30
C ASP A 55 7.97 -6.08 -5.29
N ALA A 56 8.48 -7.23 -5.76
CA ALA A 56 9.23 -8.17 -4.94
C ALA A 56 10.51 -7.55 -4.35
N ALA A 57 11.23 -6.76 -5.15
CA ALA A 57 12.42 -6.04 -4.68
C ALA A 57 12.06 -5.01 -3.58
N SER A 58 10.94 -4.30 -3.72
CA SER A 58 10.48 -3.32 -2.74
C SER A 58 10.14 -3.97 -1.40
N PHE A 59 9.48 -5.13 -1.42
CA PHE A 59 9.16 -5.87 -0.20
C PHE A 59 10.40 -6.48 0.44
N ALA A 60 11.30 -7.07 -0.35
CA ALA A 60 12.55 -7.61 0.15
C ALA A 60 13.44 -6.54 0.79
N GLY A 61 13.56 -5.37 0.16
CA GLY A 61 14.33 -4.24 0.70
C GLY A 61 13.72 -3.60 1.95
N SER A 62 12.43 -3.83 2.20
CA SER A 62 11.69 -3.26 3.34
C SER A 62 11.34 -4.28 4.42
N ALA A 63 11.69 -5.55 4.26
CA ALA A 63 11.21 -6.66 5.08
C ALA A 63 11.47 -6.44 6.58
N ASP A 64 12.68 -6.04 6.95
CA ASP A 64 13.06 -5.76 8.34
C ASP A 64 12.27 -4.60 8.96
N ARG A 65 11.86 -3.62 8.16
CA ARG A 65 11.03 -2.50 8.62
C ARG A 65 9.58 -2.93 8.75
N LEU A 66 9.05 -3.65 7.77
CA LEU A 66 7.69 -4.17 7.77
C LEU A 66 7.46 -5.11 8.96
N ALA A 67 8.44 -5.97 9.29
CA ALA A 67 8.36 -6.91 10.41
C ALA A 67 8.25 -6.23 11.79
N LYS A 68 8.58 -4.93 11.92
CA LYS A 68 8.46 -4.17 13.17
C LYS A 68 7.04 -3.66 13.43
N ASP A 69 6.18 -3.66 12.40
CA ASP A 69 4.79 -3.23 12.49
C ASP A 69 3.87 -4.43 12.21
N PRO A 70 3.15 -4.95 13.22
CA PRO A 70 2.28 -6.11 13.04
C PRO A 70 1.21 -5.94 11.96
N ALA A 71 0.68 -4.72 11.78
CA ALA A 71 -0.34 -4.45 10.76
C ALA A 71 0.27 -4.47 9.36
N ALA A 72 1.46 -3.88 9.19
CA ALA A 72 2.16 -3.93 7.91
C ALA A 72 2.65 -5.34 7.57
N ALA A 73 3.17 -6.07 8.55
CA ALA A 73 3.64 -7.46 8.38
C ALA A 73 2.50 -8.39 7.93
N ALA A 74 1.29 -8.23 8.47
CA ALA A 74 0.14 -9.04 8.10
C ALA A 74 -0.29 -8.87 6.63
N ILE A 75 0.03 -7.72 6.02
CA ILE A 75 -0.33 -7.42 4.63
C ILE A 75 0.82 -7.76 3.67
N PHE A 76 2.06 -7.39 4.03
CA PHE A 76 3.19 -7.38 3.09
C PHE A 76 4.23 -8.49 3.32
N LEU A 77 4.07 -9.30 4.36
CA LEU A 77 4.94 -10.45 4.65
C LEU A 77 4.13 -11.74 4.74
N LYS A 78 4.79 -12.85 4.43
CA LYS A 78 4.26 -14.21 4.63
C LYS A 78 4.26 -14.57 6.12
N PRO A 79 3.48 -15.59 6.56
CA PRO A 79 3.36 -15.97 7.97
C PRO A 79 4.70 -16.23 8.69
N GLU A 80 5.76 -16.62 7.96
CA GLU A 80 7.10 -16.82 8.50
C GLU A 80 7.95 -15.53 8.54
N GLY A 81 7.35 -14.36 8.29
CA GLY A 81 8.01 -13.06 8.20
C GLY A 81 8.81 -12.85 6.91
N LYS A 82 8.67 -13.74 5.93
CA LYS A 82 9.39 -13.65 4.65
C LYS A 82 8.68 -12.71 3.67
N PRO A 83 9.40 -11.89 2.89
CA PRO A 83 8.79 -11.08 1.84
C PRO A 83 8.22 -11.98 0.73
N TYR A 84 7.23 -11.45 0.01
CA TYR A 84 6.77 -12.09 -1.22
C TYR A 84 7.79 -11.95 -2.35
N GLY A 85 7.80 -12.93 -3.26
CA GLY A 85 8.66 -13.02 -4.43
C GLY A 85 7.92 -12.76 -5.74
N ILE A 86 8.70 -12.72 -6.82
CA ILE A 86 8.19 -12.57 -8.19
C ILE A 86 7.25 -13.74 -8.51
N GLY A 87 6.10 -13.45 -9.12
CA GLY A 87 5.11 -14.46 -9.48
C GLY A 87 4.15 -14.84 -8.35
N GLU A 88 4.42 -14.44 -7.10
CA GLU A 88 3.47 -14.60 -6.01
C GLU A 88 2.35 -13.55 -6.11
N LYS A 89 1.17 -13.88 -5.55
CA LYS A 89 -0.02 -13.03 -5.59
C LYS A 89 -0.20 -12.30 -4.27
N LEU A 90 -0.32 -10.97 -4.31
CA LEU A 90 -0.71 -10.15 -3.16
C LEU A 90 -2.21 -9.85 -3.22
N VAL A 91 -2.93 -10.03 -2.11
CA VAL A 91 -4.35 -9.70 -1.94
C VAL A 91 -4.48 -8.76 -0.75
N GLN A 92 -5.27 -7.69 -0.88
CA GLN A 92 -5.42 -6.63 0.12
C GLN A 92 -6.91 -6.37 0.37
N PRO A 93 -7.63 -7.25 1.09
CA PRO A 93 -9.08 -7.15 1.21
C PRO A 93 -9.56 -6.00 2.11
N ASP A 94 -8.69 -5.51 3.00
CA ASP A 94 -8.98 -4.40 3.91
C ASP A 94 -8.79 -3.01 3.25
N LEU A 95 -8.21 -2.97 2.03
CA LEU A 95 -7.95 -1.77 1.24
C LEU A 95 -9.16 -1.41 0.35
#